data_AF-A0A961GCJ3-F1
#
_entry.id   AF-A0A961GCJ3-F1
#
_cell.length_a   1.000
_cell.length_b   1.000
_cell.length_c   1.000
_cell.angle_alpha   90.00
_cell.angle_beta   90.00
_cell.angle_gamma   90.00
#
_symmetry.space_group_name_H-M   'P 1'
#
loop_
_entity.id
_entity.type
_entity.pdbx_description
1 polymer ?
#
loop_
_entity_poly.entity_id
_entity_poly.type
_entity_poly.pdbx_seq_one_letter_code
_entity_poly.pdbx_strand_id
1 'polypeptide(L)'
;MHGIVHLDRDVEALVLDPCHRGTRIDTQARDLGISVEWHEGRVLTIAELDRHPHFRGPHIVELGRRLARDGILTAAAVDRAHATARHDPQDLKKLWHHIARFGSPAAEKRDPGET
;
A
#
# COMPACT_ATOMS: atom_id res chain seq x y z
N MET A 1 -15.82 -11.89 19.58
CA MET A 1 -16.91 -11.74 18.59
C MET A 1 -16.87 -12.94 17.66
N HIS A 2 -17.96 -13.70 17.56
CA HIS A 2 -18.13 -14.76 16.56
C HIS A 2 -19.58 -14.66 16.06
N GLY A 3 -19.76 -14.34 14.79
CA GLY A 3 -21.04 -14.11 14.10
C GLY A 3 -20.77 -13.70 12.65
N ILE A 4 -21.74 -13.89 11.76
CA ILE A 4 -21.62 -13.47 10.35
C ILE A 4 -21.60 -11.95 10.30
N VAL A 5 -20.61 -11.37 9.63
CA VAL A 5 -20.54 -9.93 9.34
C VAL A 5 -21.19 -9.67 7.99
N HIS A 6 -22.19 -8.80 7.98
CA HIS A 6 -22.89 -8.36 6.79
C HIS A 6 -22.45 -6.95 6.42
N LEU A 7 -21.89 -6.79 5.22
CA LEU A 7 -21.31 -5.51 4.80
C LEU A 7 -22.33 -4.35 4.82
N ASP A 8 -23.58 -4.60 4.44
CA ASP A 8 -24.64 -3.60 4.32
C ASP A 8 -25.13 -3.01 5.64
N ARG A 9 -24.86 -3.67 6.78
CA ARG A 9 -25.37 -3.26 8.09
C ARG A 9 -24.34 -3.23 9.22
N ASP A 10 -23.26 -3.99 9.09
CA ASP A 10 -22.26 -4.15 10.15
C ASP A 10 -20.96 -3.37 9.83
N VAL A 11 -20.85 -2.77 8.64
CA VAL A 11 -19.67 -2.01 8.19
C VAL A 11 -20.06 -0.58 7.83
N GLU A 12 -19.45 0.39 8.51
CA GLU A 12 -19.67 1.82 8.24
C GLU A 12 -19.01 2.25 6.92
N ALA A 13 -17.76 1.82 6.69
CA ALA A 13 -17.02 2.12 5.48
C ALA A 13 -15.96 1.08 5.14
N LEU A 14 -15.65 0.96 3.84
CA LEU A 14 -14.46 0.32 3.32
C LEU A 14 -13.37 1.38 3.11
N VAL A 15 -12.27 1.27 3.84
CA VAL A 15 -11.13 2.19 3.71
C VAL A 15 -10.09 1.60 2.77
N LEU A 16 -9.77 2.29 1.67
CA LEU A 16 -8.78 1.86 0.68
C LEU A 16 -7.51 2.70 0.71
N ASP A 17 -6.38 2.12 0.31
CA ASP A 17 -5.17 2.89 0.03
C ASP A 17 -5.35 3.75 -1.24
N PRO A 18 -4.91 5.03 -1.25
CA PRO A 18 -4.97 5.91 -2.42
C PRO A 18 -4.39 5.32 -3.70
N CYS A 19 -3.44 4.39 -3.62
CA CYS A 19 -2.89 3.73 -4.82
C CYS A 19 -3.91 2.91 -5.62
N HIS A 20 -5.10 2.65 -5.05
CA HIS A 20 -6.19 1.98 -5.74
C HIS A 20 -7.18 2.92 -6.41
N ARG A 21 -7.09 4.24 -6.22
CA ARG A 21 -7.99 5.21 -6.89
C ARG A 21 -7.97 5.02 -8.40
N GLY A 22 -9.17 4.93 -8.99
CA GLY A 22 -9.34 4.75 -10.44
C GLY A 22 -8.93 3.35 -10.96
N THR A 23 -8.59 2.41 -10.08
CA THR A 23 -8.34 1.01 -10.47
C THR A 23 -9.63 0.19 -10.44
N ARG A 24 -9.59 -1.03 -10.98
CA ARG A 24 -10.71 -1.98 -10.90
C ARG A 24 -11.16 -2.24 -9.45
N ILE A 25 -10.24 -2.20 -8.48
CA ILE A 25 -10.56 -2.37 -7.06
C ILE A 25 -11.47 -1.23 -6.58
N ASP A 26 -11.19 0.00 -6.98
CA ASP A 26 -12.01 1.17 -6.64
C ASP A 26 -13.41 1.08 -7.28
N THR A 27 -13.52 0.58 -8.51
CA THR A 27 -14.83 0.27 -9.12
C THR A 27 -15.59 -0.79 -8.30
N GLN A 28 -14.96 -1.92 -8.01
CA GLN A 28 -15.60 -3.02 -7.27
C GLN A 28 -16.00 -2.61 -5.85
N ALA A 29 -15.20 -1.78 -5.18
CA ALA A 29 -15.51 -1.25 -3.86
C ALA A 29 -16.78 -0.42 -3.85
N ARG A 30 -16.99 0.41 -4.88
CA ARG A 30 -18.22 1.21 -5.01
C ARG A 30 -19.46 0.36 -5.28
N ASP A 31 -19.30 -0.79 -5.92
CA ASP A 31 -20.41 -1.72 -6.19
C ASP A 31 -20.92 -2.45 -4.93
N LEU A 32 -20.20 -2.37 -3.80
CA LEU A 32 -20.58 -3.04 -2.54
C LEU A 32 -21.74 -2.35 -1.79
N GLY A 33 -22.14 -1.14 -2.21
CA GLY A 33 -23.22 -0.40 -1.56
C GLY A 33 -22.89 0.16 -0.17
N ILE A 34 -21.62 0.14 0.22
CA ILE A 34 -21.10 0.74 1.47
C ILE A 34 -20.23 1.96 1.15
N SER A 35 -20.09 2.87 2.11
CA SER A 35 -19.23 4.05 1.97
C SER A 35 -17.78 3.63 1.69
N VAL A 36 -17.12 4.29 0.73
CA VAL A 36 -15.70 4.09 0.44
C VAL A 36 -14.92 5.30 0.92
N GLU A 37 -14.03 5.07 1.86
CA GLU A 37 -13.12 6.05 2.43
C GLU A 37 -11.67 5.77 2.02
N TRP A 38 -10.79 6.73 2.26
CA TRP A 38 -9.41 6.65 1.80
C TRP A 38 -8.45 6.84 2.95
N HIS A 39 -7.54 5.88 3.08
CA HIS A 39 -6.39 5.99 3.96
C HIS A 39 -5.50 7.15 3.50
N GLU A 40 -4.65 7.67 4.37
CA GLU A 40 -3.62 8.67 4.00
C GLU A 40 -2.68 8.19 2.89
N GLY A 41 -2.60 6.86 2.71
CA GLY A 41 -1.64 6.16 1.87
C GLY A 41 -0.22 6.31 2.40
N ARG A 42 0.64 5.32 2.21
CA ARG A 42 2.06 5.47 2.56
C ARG A 42 2.96 5.24 1.37
N VAL A 43 3.80 6.24 1.11
CA VAL A 43 4.74 6.30 0.00
C VAL A 43 6.14 6.28 0.58
N LEU A 44 6.92 5.23 0.27
CA LEU A 44 8.31 5.12 0.67
C LEU A 44 9.22 5.32 -0.55
N THR A 45 10.16 6.28 -0.48
CA THR A 45 11.16 6.45 -1.54
C THR A 45 12.30 5.45 -1.35
N ILE A 46 12.96 5.07 -2.45
CA ILE A 46 14.17 4.25 -2.37
C ILE A 46 15.27 4.95 -1.55
N ALA A 47 15.40 6.26 -1.68
CA ALA A 47 16.35 7.04 -0.89
C ALA A 47 16.11 6.88 0.63
N GLU A 48 14.86 6.85 1.08
CA GLU A 48 14.54 6.62 2.50
C GLU A 48 14.70 5.15 2.88
N LEU A 49 14.25 4.22 2.03
CA LEU A 49 14.45 2.78 2.23
C LEU A 49 15.93 2.42 2.50
N ASP A 50 16.83 3.04 1.74
CA ASP A 50 18.27 2.81 1.80
C ASP A 50 18.91 3.24 3.11
N ARG A 51 18.25 4.12 3.87
CA ARG A 51 18.70 4.56 5.19
C ARG A 51 18.43 3.52 6.27
N HIS A 52 17.64 2.49 5.97
CA HIS A 52 17.22 1.46 6.92
C HIS A 52 17.66 0.03 6.53
N PRO A 53 18.94 -0.22 6.18
CA PRO A 53 19.39 -1.52 5.65
C PRO A 53 19.27 -2.67 6.66
N HIS A 54 19.23 -2.35 7.96
CA HIS A 54 19.12 -3.33 9.04
C HIS A 54 17.68 -3.65 9.43
N PHE A 55 16.69 -2.83 9.04
CA PHE A 55 15.30 -3.12 9.34
C PHE A 55 14.83 -4.26 8.42
N ARG A 56 14.43 -5.40 9.01
CA ARG A 56 14.03 -6.64 8.29
C ARG A 56 15.10 -7.26 7.37
N GLY A 57 16.29 -6.67 7.31
CA GLY A 57 17.48 -7.20 6.63
C GLY A 57 17.71 -6.62 5.23
N PRO A 58 18.97 -6.62 4.75
CA PRO A 58 19.36 -5.95 3.51
C PRO A 58 18.73 -6.56 2.25
N HIS A 59 18.40 -7.86 2.29
CA HIS A 59 17.68 -8.53 1.19
C HIS A 59 16.29 -7.92 0.93
N ILE A 60 15.64 -7.33 1.95
CA ILE A 60 14.34 -6.66 1.81
C ILE A 60 14.50 -5.29 1.17
N VAL A 61 15.58 -4.56 1.49
CA VAL A 61 15.90 -3.30 0.80
C VAL A 61 16.16 -3.57 -0.69
N GLU A 62 16.92 -4.61 -0.99
CA GLU A 62 17.21 -5.02 -2.36
C GLU A 62 15.94 -5.47 -3.11
N LEU A 63 15.04 -6.19 -2.43
CA LEU A 63 13.70 -6.47 -2.97
C LEU A 63 12.91 -5.19 -3.25
N GLY A 64 12.93 -4.23 -2.33
CA GLY A 64 12.27 -2.94 -2.49
C GLY A 64 12.78 -2.15 -3.69
N ARG A 65 14.11 -2.12 -3.92
CA ARG A 65 14.72 -1.50 -5.11
C ARG A 65 14.17 -2.07 -6.40
N ARG A 66 14.06 -3.41 -6.49
CA ARG A 66 13.55 -4.08 -7.70
C ARG A 66 12.06 -3.86 -7.95
N LEU A 67 11.28 -3.70 -6.89
CA LEU A 67 9.81 -3.56 -6.97
C LEU A 67 9.34 -2.11 -7.09
N ALA A 68 10.20 -1.14 -6.78
CA ALA A 68 9.88 0.26 -6.90
C ALA A 68 9.60 0.66 -8.35
N ARG A 69 8.66 1.58 -8.52
CA ARG A 69 8.42 2.28 -9.79
C ARG A 69 8.69 3.75 -9.56
N ASP A 70 9.46 4.35 -10.45
CA ASP A 70 9.86 5.77 -10.36
C ASP A 70 10.50 6.12 -8.99
N GLY A 71 11.26 5.16 -8.44
CA GLY A 71 11.93 5.32 -7.15
C GLY A 71 10.99 5.27 -5.92
N ILE A 72 9.74 4.82 -6.09
CA ILE A 72 8.70 4.83 -5.06
C ILE A 72 8.13 3.42 -4.83
N LEU A 73 7.85 3.13 -3.56
CA LEU A 73 7.13 1.96 -3.07
C LEU A 73 5.80 2.39 -2.42
N THR A 74 4.72 1.69 -2.79
CA THR A 74 3.36 1.83 -2.24
C THR A 74 2.75 0.45 -1.98
N ALA A 75 1.57 0.39 -1.36
CA ALA A 75 0.81 -0.85 -1.20
C ALA A 75 0.65 -1.61 -2.53
N ALA A 76 0.29 -0.91 -3.60
CA ALA A 76 0.15 -1.50 -4.93
C ALA A 76 1.45 -2.13 -5.48
N ALA A 77 2.64 -1.67 -5.07
CA ALA A 77 3.88 -2.34 -5.47
C ALA A 77 4.00 -3.74 -4.83
N VAL A 78 3.62 -3.87 -3.56
CA VAL A 78 3.57 -5.14 -2.84
C VAL A 78 2.48 -6.04 -3.43
N ASP A 79 1.29 -5.50 -3.69
CA ASP A 79 0.17 -6.28 -4.23
C ASP A 79 0.48 -6.85 -5.62
N ARG A 80 1.07 -6.03 -6.51
CA ARG A 80 1.48 -6.49 -7.84
C ARG A 80 2.53 -7.60 -7.73
N ALA A 81 3.50 -7.45 -6.84
CA ALA A 81 4.52 -8.48 -6.62
C ALA A 81 3.89 -9.77 -6.08
N HIS A 82 2.95 -9.66 -5.13
CA HIS A 82 2.20 -10.79 -4.59
C HIS A 82 1.43 -11.54 -5.69
N ALA A 83 0.74 -10.80 -6.57
CA ALA A 83 -0.04 -11.38 -7.67
C ALA A 83 0.79 -12.21 -8.67
N THR A 84 2.11 -12.01 -8.74
CA THR A 84 2.97 -12.83 -9.60
C THR A 84 3.28 -14.21 -9.03
N ALA A 85 3.10 -14.42 -7.72
CA ALA A 85 3.53 -15.61 -6.99
C ALA A 85 5.03 -15.97 -7.16
N ARG A 86 5.88 -15.02 -7.57
CA ARG A 86 7.33 -15.22 -7.76
C ARG A 86 8.19 -14.83 -6.56
N HIS A 87 7.57 -14.30 -5.51
CA HIS A 87 8.24 -13.77 -4.33
C HIS A 87 7.74 -14.49 -3.09
N ASP A 88 8.61 -14.67 -2.09
CA ASP A 88 8.21 -15.19 -0.79
C ASP A 88 7.18 -14.23 -0.14
N PRO A 89 5.97 -14.70 0.23
CA PRO A 89 4.97 -13.88 0.91
C PRO A 89 5.48 -13.22 2.21
N GLN A 90 6.40 -13.85 2.93
CA GLN A 90 7.01 -13.26 4.12
C GLN A 90 7.94 -12.10 3.79
N ASP A 91 8.65 -12.16 2.66
CA ASP A 91 9.52 -11.05 2.24
C ASP A 91 8.69 -9.86 1.76
N LEU A 92 7.58 -10.12 1.06
CA LEU A 92 6.61 -9.08 0.72
C LEU A 92 5.99 -8.43 1.97
N LYS A 93 5.64 -9.24 2.98
CA LYS A 93 5.17 -8.73 4.28
C LYS A 93 6.23 -7.88 4.99
N LYS A 94 7.51 -8.28 4.95
CA LYS A 94 8.60 -7.49 5.52
C LYS A 94 8.80 -6.17 4.77
N LEU A 95 8.66 -6.17 3.45
CA LEU A 95 8.71 -4.94 2.65
C LEU A 95 7.53 -4.03 2.96
N TRP A 96 6.33 -4.58 3.15
CA TRP A 96 5.17 -3.81 3.63
C TRP A 96 5.46 -3.12 4.97
N HIS A 97 6.13 -3.77 5.91
CA HIS A 97 6.52 -3.12 7.17
C HIS A 97 7.46 -1.92 6.98
N HIS A 98 8.32 -1.92 5.95
CA HIS A 98 9.13 -0.72 5.63
C HIS A 98 8.24 0.43 5.19
N ILE A 99 7.31 0.18 4.26
CA ILE A 99 6.38 1.20 3.75
C ILE A 99 5.51 1.76 4.90
N ALA A 100 4.95 0.87 5.71
CA ALA A 100 4.11 1.26 6.84
C ALA A 100 4.87 2.08 7.88
N ARG A 101 6.14 1.75 8.15
CA ARG A 101 6.94 2.40 9.19
C ARG A 101 7.60 3.70 8.74
N PHE A 102 8.14 3.72 7.52
CA PHE A 102 9.02 4.80 7.04
C PHE A 102 8.45 5.58 5.87
N GLY A 103 7.35 5.13 5.25
CA GLY A 103 6.68 5.91 4.21
C GLY A 103 6.07 7.19 4.77
N SER A 104 5.71 8.12 3.91
CA SER A 104 4.99 9.36 4.26
C SER A 104 3.58 9.34 3.64
N PRO A 105 2.62 10.10 4.19
CA PRO A 105 1.29 10.29 3.60
C PRO A 105 1.37 10.61 2.10
N ALA A 106 0.55 9.94 1.28
CA ALA A 106 0.54 10.16 -0.16
C ALA A 106 0.13 11.59 -0.54
N ALA A 107 -0.69 12.24 0.30
CA ALA A 107 -1.17 13.61 0.08
C ALA A 107 -0.12 14.70 0.37
N GLU A 108 0.91 14.40 1.17
CA GLU A 108 1.97 15.36 1.55
C GLU A 108 3.06 15.54 0.47
N LYS A 109 3.02 14.74 -0.60
CA LYS A 109 3.92 14.83 -1.77
C LYS A 109 3.24 15.40 -3.02
N ARG A 110 2.22 16.24 -2.87
CA ARG A 110 1.81 17.13 -3.97
C ARG A 110 2.64 18.41 -3.82
N ASP A 111 3.59 18.63 -4.72
CA ASP A 111 4.26 19.92 -4.82
C ASP A 111 3.19 21.03 -4.91
N PRO A 112 3.34 22.17 -4.21
CA PRO A 112 2.42 23.30 -4.31
C PRO A 112 2.62 23.98 -5.66
N GLY A 113 1.98 23.47 -6.71
CA GLY A 113 2.17 24.02 -8.05
C GLY A 113 1.32 23.37 -9.13
N GLU A 114 0.00 23.33 -8.95
CA GLU A 114 -0.91 23.25 -10.11
C GLU A 114 -2.27 23.83 -9.71
N THR A 115 -2.48 25.07 -10.17
CA THR A 115 -3.77 25.77 -10.29
C THR A 115 -4.21 25.71 -11.74
#